data_AF-A0A067PFV7-F1
#
_entry.id   AF-A0A067PFV7-F1
#
_cell.length_a   1.000
_cell.length_b   1.000
_cell.length_c   1.000
_cell.angle_alpha   90.00
_cell.angle_beta   90.00
_cell.angle_gamma   90.00
#
_symmetry.space_group_name_H-M   'P 1'
#
loop_
_entity.id
_entity.type
_entity.pdbx_description
1 polymer ?
#
loop_
_entity_poly.entity_id
_entity_poly.type
_entity_poly.pdbx_seq_one_letter_code
_entity_poly.pdbx_strand_id
1 'polypeptide(L)'
;MQKKKKLKGMVITGVVGVCCRHGCFCSMVDLQWGERYANTDYAVMNALQDRKDLLWILLTYDIGCQYCINFIKRIIEEWPDDAALWEWVIRILVPKMHLYSHKDDCQYAFSLNYAKCVSRTHGEKIESLWAPGKELRGSTQEMNGGHRHDTLHDDHNTGNFRKNQELCECLQFKRSRPG
;
A
#
# COMPACT_ATOMS: atom_id res chain seq x y z
N MET A 1 -9.56 -6.07 13.79
CA MET A 1 -8.29 -6.34 14.50
C MET A 1 -8.04 -7.85 14.57
N GLN A 2 -6.96 -8.37 13.98
CA GLN A 2 -6.68 -9.82 13.94
C GLN A 2 -6.48 -10.39 15.36
N LYS A 3 -7.04 -11.58 15.62
CA LYS A 3 -6.92 -12.24 16.94
C LYS A 3 -5.47 -12.69 17.17
N LYS A 4 -4.78 -12.07 18.14
CA LYS A 4 -3.38 -12.38 18.54
C LYS A 4 -3.11 -13.87 18.77
N LYS A 5 -4.12 -14.66 19.20
CA LYS A 5 -4.00 -16.12 19.38
C LYS A 5 -3.65 -16.89 18.08
N LYS A 6 -4.04 -16.40 16.90
CA LYS A 6 -3.82 -17.10 15.61
C LYS A 6 -2.38 -17.03 15.10
N LEU A 7 -1.56 -16.14 15.66
CA LEU A 7 -0.21 -15.82 15.15
C LEU A 7 0.90 -16.24 16.13
N LYS A 8 0.54 -16.94 17.21
CA LYS A 8 1.48 -17.34 18.26
C LYS A 8 2.46 -18.38 17.70
N GLY A 9 3.76 -18.10 17.80
CA GLY A 9 4.83 -18.99 17.32
C GLY A 9 5.24 -18.77 15.86
N MET A 10 4.58 -17.86 15.14
CA MET A 10 4.98 -17.51 13.77
C MET A 10 6.14 -16.51 13.79
N VAL A 11 7.15 -16.74 12.96
CA VAL A 11 8.26 -15.79 12.72
C VAL A 11 7.76 -14.57 11.95
N ILE A 12 6.88 -14.82 10.97
CA ILE A 12 6.24 -13.79 10.15
C ILE A 12 4.73 -13.88 10.37
N THR A 13 4.16 -12.78 10.83
CA THR A 13 2.75 -12.70 11.22
C THR A 13 1.84 -12.15 10.12
N GLY A 14 2.42 -11.60 9.06
CA GLY A 14 1.72 -11.04 7.93
C GLY A 14 2.66 -10.29 7.00
N VAL A 15 2.07 -9.52 6.09
CA VAL A 15 2.78 -8.63 5.17
C VAL A 15 2.08 -7.28 5.14
N VAL A 16 2.85 -6.22 4.90
CA VAL A 16 2.33 -4.92 4.48
C VAL A 16 2.77 -4.68 3.04
N GLY A 17 1.85 -4.17 2.22
CA GLY A 17 2.09 -3.92 0.81
C GLY A 17 1.74 -2.50 0.42
N VAL A 18 2.48 -1.96 -0.54
CA VAL A 18 2.21 -0.67 -1.17
C VAL A 18 1.89 -0.92 -2.64
N CYS A 19 0.79 -0.35 -3.12
CA CYS A 19 0.44 -0.40 -4.54
C CYS A 19 0.26 1.00 -5.12
N CYS A 20 0.49 1.12 -6.43
CA CYS A 20 0.16 2.34 -7.13
C CYS A 20 -1.35 2.40 -7.44
N ARG A 21 -1.83 3.59 -7.81
CA ARG A 21 -3.23 3.85 -8.19
C ARG A 21 -3.74 2.93 -9.31
N HIS A 22 -2.85 2.43 -10.18
CA HIS A 22 -3.22 1.54 -11.28
C HIS A 22 -3.50 0.10 -10.84
N GLY A 23 -3.25 -0.21 -9.56
CA GLY A 23 -3.43 -1.55 -9.00
C GLY A 23 -2.27 -2.47 -9.35
N CYS A 24 -1.04 -1.99 -9.17
CA CYS A 24 0.17 -2.80 -9.27
C CYS A 24 0.93 -2.71 -7.94
N PHE A 25 1.43 -3.83 -7.44
CA PHE A 25 2.30 -3.84 -6.27
C PHE A 25 3.60 -3.10 -6.57
N CYS A 26 4.07 -2.35 -5.59
CA CYS A 26 5.29 -1.54 -5.66
C CYS A 26 6.31 -1.94 -4.61
N SER A 27 5.85 -2.44 -3.47
CA SER A 27 6.70 -2.92 -2.38
C SER A 27 5.88 -3.82 -1.48
N MET A 28 6.54 -4.78 -0.84
CA MET A 28 5.97 -5.66 0.18
C MET A 28 7.01 -5.96 1.26
N VAL A 29 6.57 -5.95 2.51
CA VAL A 29 7.45 -6.13 3.67
C VAL A 29 6.79 -7.09 4.66
N ASP A 30 7.61 -8.00 5.21
CA ASP A 30 7.17 -8.92 6.24
C ASP A 30 6.91 -8.22 7.57
N LEU A 31 5.84 -8.65 8.25
CA LEU A 31 5.46 -8.20 9.57
C LEU A 31 5.93 -9.20 10.62
N GLN A 32 6.90 -8.83 11.45
CA GLN A 32 7.40 -9.71 12.51
C GLN A 32 6.37 -9.82 13.63
N TRP A 33 5.81 -8.70 14.12
CA TRP A 33 4.76 -8.67 15.15
C TRP A 33 3.65 -7.68 14.82
N GLY A 34 2.73 -8.13 13.97
CA GLY A 34 1.62 -7.31 13.50
C GLY A 34 2.09 -6.08 12.74
N GLU A 35 1.12 -5.23 12.39
CA GLU A 35 1.37 -4.02 11.63
C GLU A 35 1.98 -2.95 12.53
N ARG A 36 3.24 -2.62 12.29
CA ARG A 36 3.98 -1.54 12.96
C ARG A 36 4.34 -0.47 11.95
N TYR A 37 4.39 0.77 12.40
CA TYR A 37 4.77 1.89 11.54
C TYR A 37 6.13 1.70 10.88
N ALA A 38 7.14 1.15 11.58
CA ALA A 38 8.45 0.88 10.99
C ALA A 38 8.39 -0.01 9.74
N ASN A 39 7.57 -1.08 9.75
CA ASN A 39 7.39 -1.95 8.60
C ASN A 39 6.68 -1.22 7.45
N THR A 40 5.65 -0.43 7.78
CA THR A 40 4.92 0.37 6.79
C THR A 40 5.80 1.47 6.19
N ASP A 41 6.61 2.15 7.00
CA ASP A 41 7.57 3.17 6.57
C ASP A 41 8.57 2.56 5.59
N TYR A 42 9.18 1.42 5.95
CA TYR A 42 10.08 0.70 5.05
C TYR A 42 9.40 0.32 3.73
N ALA A 43 8.15 -0.16 3.79
CA ALA A 43 7.39 -0.52 2.58
C ALA A 43 7.15 0.70 1.68
N VAL A 44 6.77 1.84 2.27
CA VAL A 44 6.54 3.10 1.56
C VAL A 44 7.85 3.61 0.95
N MET A 45 8.93 3.67 1.73
CA MET A 45 10.21 4.19 1.25
C MET A 45 10.80 3.34 0.13
N ASN A 46 10.72 2.01 0.25
CA ASN A 46 11.12 1.11 -0.82
C ASN A 46 10.27 1.30 -2.09
N ALA A 47 8.96 1.54 -1.95
CA ALA A 47 8.09 1.86 -3.09
C ALA A 47 8.38 3.23 -3.74
N LEU A 48 9.09 4.11 -3.04
CA LEU A 48 9.38 5.48 -3.49
C LEU A 48 10.83 5.67 -3.96
N GLN A 49 11.72 4.70 -3.69
CA GLN A 49 13.16 4.80 -3.98
C GLN A 49 13.46 5.15 -5.44
N ASP A 50 12.71 4.57 -6.38
CA ASP A 50 12.86 4.81 -7.83
C ASP A 50 11.89 5.87 -8.38
N ARG A 51 11.28 6.69 -7.51
CA ARG A 51 10.20 7.63 -7.85
C ARG A 51 10.42 9.01 -7.26
N LYS A 52 11.68 9.38 -7.09
CA LYS A 52 12.11 10.65 -6.48
C LYS A 52 11.82 11.87 -7.37
N ASP A 53 11.49 11.65 -8.63
CA ASP A 53 11.13 12.66 -9.63
C ASP A 53 9.64 13.07 -9.59
N LEU A 54 8.82 12.37 -8.80
CA LEU A 54 7.40 12.69 -8.68
C LEU A 54 7.16 14.00 -7.92
N LEU A 55 6.45 14.93 -8.54
CA LEU A 55 6.08 16.23 -7.96
C LEU A 55 5.10 16.13 -6.79
N TRP A 56 4.26 15.10 -6.78
CA TRP A 56 3.22 14.94 -5.77
C TRP A 56 2.89 13.48 -5.52
N ILE A 57 2.92 13.07 -4.25
CA ILE A 57 2.64 11.71 -3.82
C ILE A 57 1.46 11.74 -2.85
N LEU A 58 0.44 10.96 -3.18
CA LEU A 58 -0.67 10.70 -2.28
C LEU A 58 -0.59 9.27 -1.78
N LEU A 59 -0.53 9.11 -0.47
CA LEU A 59 -0.68 7.82 0.19
C LEU A 59 -2.08 7.72 0.80
N THR A 60 -2.71 6.57 0.63
CA THR A 60 -3.94 6.22 1.32
C THR A 60 -3.67 5.05 2.25
N TYR A 61 -4.07 5.19 3.51
CA TYR A 61 -3.88 4.16 4.52
C TYR A 61 -5.03 4.17 5.51
N ASP A 62 -5.49 3.00 5.93
CA ASP A 62 -6.64 2.84 6.83
C ASP A 62 -6.50 3.72 8.06
N ILE A 63 -5.34 3.69 8.71
CA ILE A 63 -5.02 4.51 9.87
C ILE A 63 -4.21 5.75 9.50
N GLY A 64 -4.39 6.27 8.28
CA GLY A 64 -3.64 7.40 7.72
C GLY A 64 -3.65 8.63 8.64
N CYS A 65 -4.77 8.90 9.32
CA CYS A 65 -4.90 10.02 10.25
C CYS A 65 -4.05 9.90 11.53
N GLN A 66 -3.68 8.68 11.92
CA GLN A 66 -2.78 8.43 13.04
C GLN A 66 -1.33 8.33 12.55
N TYR A 67 -1.16 7.62 11.44
CA TYR A 67 0.13 7.35 10.83
C TYR A 67 0.89 8.63 10.44
N CYS A 68 0.17 9.62 9.89
CA CYS A 68 0.76 10.86 9.39
C CYS A 68 1.40 11.73 10.48
N ILE A 69 0.94 11.64 11.73
CA ILE A 69 1.34 12.54 12.84
C ILE A 69 2.86 12.56 13.01
N ASN A 70 3.49 11.39 12.98
CA ASN A 70 4.93 11.26 13.17
C ASN A 70 5.64 10.75 11.90
N PHE A 71 4.96 10.70 10.76
CA PHE A 71 5.53 10.10 9.55
C PHE A 71 6.79 10.83 9.10
N ILE A 72 6.71 12.14 8.87
CA ILE A 72 7.86 12.95 8.43
C ILE A 72 9.01 12.86 9.42
N LYS A 73 8.73 12.93 10.74
CA LYS A 73 9.76 12.76 11.77
C LYS A 73 10.50 11.42 11.63
N ARG A 74 9.78 10.31 11.46
CA ARG A 74 10.39 8.98 11.29
C ARG A 74 11.21 8.89 10.00
N ILE A 75 10.72 9.50 8.91
CA ILE A 75 11.46 9.50 7.65
C ILE A 75 12.75 10.33 7.75
N ILE A 76 12.72 11.48 8.42
CA ILE A 76 13.93 12.30 8.67
C ILE A 76 14.96 11.51 9.49
N GLU A 77 14.51 10.79 10.52
CA GLU A 77 15.40 10.05 11.42
C GLU A 77 16.07 8.86 10.73
N GLU A 78 15.35 8.12 9.89
CA GLU A 78 15.83 6.87 9.28
C GLU A 78 16.38 7.04 7.85
N TRP A 79 15.89 8.04 7.09
CA TRP A 79 16.33 8.34 5.73
C TRP A 79 16.66 9.85 5.56
N PRO A 80 17.69 10.35 6.27
CA PRO A 80 18.00 11.79 6.31
C PRO A 80 18.32 12.39 4.94
N ASP A 81 18.92 11.62 4.03
CA ASP A 81 19.29 12.08 2.68
C ASP A 81 18.07 12.38 1.80
N ASP A 82 16.95 11.69 2.05
CA ASP A 82 15.72 11.84 1.26
C ASP A 82 14.66 12.69 1.96
N ALA A 83 14.90 13.07 3.21
CA ALA A 83 13.95 13.75 4.09
C ALA A 83 13.34 15.03 3.49
N ALA A 84 14.17 15.88 2.90
CA ALA A 84 13.75 17.16 2.33
C ALA A 84 12.82 17.00 1.11
N LEU A 85 12.92 15.87 0.39
CA LEU A 85 12.01 15.58 -0.73
C LEU A 85 10.61 15.24 -0.21
N TRP A 86 10.52 14.42 0.83
CA TRP A 86 9.26 13.80 1.23
C TRP A 86 8.32 14.73 2.00
N GLU A 87 8.86 15.71 2.74
CA GLU A 87 8.07 16.68 3.50
C GLU A 87 7.10 17.49 2.61
N TRP A 88 7.55 17.85 1.41
CA TRP A 88 6.77 18.71 0.51
C TRP A 88 5.87 17.93 -0.45
N VAL A 89 6.19 16.66 -0.66
CA VAL A 89 5.62 15.87 -1.75
C VAL A 89 4.52 14.92 -1.24
N ILE A 90 4.61 14.44 0.01
CA ILE A 90 3.71 13.38 0.50
C ILE A 90 2.51 13.96 1.26
N ARG A 91 1.30 13.62 0.78
CA ARG A 91 0.06 13.78 1.54
C ARG A 91 -0.54 12.42 1.87
N ILE A 92 -0.96 12.24 3.12
CA ILE A 92 -1.55 11.01 3.62
C ILE A 92 -3.04 11.22 3.88
N LEU A 93 -3.88 10.35 3.33
CA LEU A 93 -5.33 10.35 3.47
C LEU A 93 -5.84 8.96 3.89
N VAL A 94 -7.14 8.86 4.13
CA VAL A 94 -7.79 7.59 4.49
C VAL A 94 -8.66 7.14 3.31
N PRO A 95 -8.60 5.85 2.91
CA PRO A 95 -9.48 5.29 1.89
C PRO A 95 -10.96 5.49 2.21
N LYS A 96 -11.80 5.59 1.16
CA LYS A 96 -13.19 6.03 1.32
C LYS A 96 -14.03 5.09 2.20
N MET A 97 -13.83 3.79 2.11
CA MET A 97 -14.62 2.82 2.89
C MET A 97 -14.21 2.87 4.36
N HIS A 98 -12.90 2.95 4.62
CA HIS A 98 -12.37 3.03 5.98
C HIS A 98 -12.68 4.35 6.68
N LEU A 99 -12.76 5.46 5.93
CA LEU A 99 -12.99 6.79 6.49
C LEU A 99 -14.25 6.89 7.35
N TYR A 100 -15.31 6.16 7.02
CA TYR A 100 -16.57 6.16 7.80
C TYR A 100 -16.43 5.58 9.21
N SER A 101 -15.37 4.80 9.46
CA SER A 101 -15.08 4.23 10.79
C SER A 101 -14.23 5.16 11.66
N HIS A 102 -13.90 6.36 11.18
CA HIS A 102 -13.11 7.35 11.89
C HIS A 102 -13.99 8.42 12.51
N LYS A 103 -13.43 9.17 13.47
CA LYS A 103 -14.10 10.33 14.08
C LYS A 103 -14.50 11.38 13.03
N ASP A 104 -15.51 12.18 13.35
CA ASP A 104 -16.10 13.14 12.42
C ASP A 104 -15.07 14.10 11.81
N ASP A 105 -14.15 14.66 12.60
CA ASP A 105 -13.08 15.52 12.10
C ASP A 105 -12.26 14.86 10.97
N CYS A 106 -12.00 13.55 11.11
CA CYS A 106 -11.22 12.81 10.13
C CYS A 106 -11.95 12.71 8.80
N GLN A 107 -13.28 12.58 8.82
CA GLN A 107 -14.11 12.47 7.62
C GLN A 107 -14.02 13.70 6.71
N TYR A 108 -13.60 14.85 7.24
CA TYR A 108 -13.32 16.05 6.45
C TYR A 108 -11.83 16.19 6.15
N ALA A 109 -10.96 16.10 7.17
CA ALA A 109 -9.54 16.38 7.02
C ALA A 109 -8.80 15.36 6.14
N PHE A 110 -9.20 14.08 6.20
CA PHE A 110 -8.54 12.96 5.52
C PHE A 110 -9.35 12.43 4.32
N SER A 111 -10.38 13.16 3.90
CA SER A 111 -11.23 12.75 2.78
C SER A 111 -10.55 12.90 1.43
N LEU A 112 -10.62 11.83 0.64
CA LEU A 112 -10.29 11.89 -0.79
C LEU A 112 -11.24 12.79 -1.58
N ASN A 113 -12.45 13.09 -1.08
CA ASN A 113 -13.37 13.97 -1.81
C ASN A 113 -12.99 15.46 -1.71
N TYR A 114 -12.26 15.83 -0.65
CA TYR A 114 -11.87 17.22 -0.38
C TYR A 114 -10.38 17.49 -0.69
N ALA A 115 -9.63 16.46 -1.06
CA ALA A 115 -8.23 16.61 -1.42
C ALA A 115 -8.06 17.09 -2.87
N LYS A 116 -7.11 18.01 -3.07
CA LYS A 116 -6.70 18.45 -4.41
C LYS A 116 -5.84 17.37 -5.07
N CYS A 117 -5.84 17.34 -6.41
CA CYS A 117 -4.96 16.48 -7.22
C CYS A 117 -5.17 14.96 -7.08
N VAL A 118 -6.24 14.49 -6.44
CA VAL A 118 -6.51 13.05 -6.25
C VAL A 118 -7.40 12.41 -7.32
N SER A 119 -8.04 13.21 -8.17
CA SER A 119 -9.07 12.76 -9.13
C SER A 119 -10.19 11.95 -8.42
N ARG A 120 -11.08 11.27 -9.16
CA ARG A 120 -12.11 10.41 -8.57
C ARG A 120 -11.52 9.04 -8.23
N THR A 121 -10.73 8.98 -7.15
CA THR A 121 -10.16 7.73 -6.59
C THR A 121 -10.88 7.31 -5.31
N HIS A 122 -10.76 6.02 -4.94
CA HIS A 122 -11.33 5.47 -3.70
C HIS A 122 -10.28 5.05 -2.66
N GLY A 123 -9.01 4.86 -3.05
CA GLY A 123 -7.91 4.50 -2.13
C GLY A 123 -7.80 3.01 -1.76
N GLU A 124 -8.81 2.19 -2.07
CA GLU A 124 -8.90 0.76 -1.66
C GLU A 124 -8.19 -0.21 -2.62
N LYS A 125 -7.25 0.25 -3.46
CA LYS A 125 -6.80 -0.59 -4.58
C LYS A 125 -6.02 -1.82 -4.11
N ILE A 126 -5.27 -1.67 -3.01
CA ILE A 126 -4.51 -2.74 -2.38
C ILE A 126 -5.43 -3.88 -1.90
N GLU A 127 -6.63 -3.58 -1.40
CA GLU A 127 -7.58 -4.58 -0.92
C GLU A 127 -8.07 -5.52 -2.03
N SER A 128 -8.21 -5.00 -3.24
CA SER A 128 -8.52 -5.83 -4.41
C SER A 128 -7.36 -6.73 -4.81
N LEU A 129 -6.12 -6.27 -4.60
CA LEU A 129 -4.91 -7.02 -4.93
C LEU A 129 -4.62 -8.14 -3.91
N TRP A 130 -5.10 -8.00 -2.67
CA TRP A 130 -5.04 -9.09 -1.69
C TRP A 130 -5.96 -10.27 -2.03
N ALA A 131 -6.94 -10.10 -2.92
CA ALA A 131 -7.90 -11.16 -3.21
C ALA A 131 -7.25 -12.42 -3.82
N PRO A 132 -6.44 -12.33 -4.89
CA PRO A 132 -5.70 -13.48 -5.42
C PRO A 132 -4.67 -14.05 -4.42
N GLY A 133 -3.89 -13.17 -3.76
CA GLY A 133 -2.82 -13.61 -2.85
C GLY A 133 -3.30 -14.38 -1.61
N LYS A 134 -4.60 -14.34 -1.28
CA LYS A 134 -5.18 -15.15 -0.19
C LYS A 134 -5.04 -16.66 -0.43
N GLU A 135 -4.96 -17.09 -1.69
CA GLU A 135 -4.77 -18.51 -2.04
C GLU A 135 -3.39 -19.03 -1.61
N LEU A 136 -2.37 -18.17 -1.63
CA LEU A 136 -1.00 -18.51 -1.24
C LEU A 136 -0.80 -18.57 0.27
N ARG A 137 -1.74 -18.04 1.06
CA ARG A 137 -1.58 -17.92 2.51
C ARG A 137 -1.32 -19.27 3.18
N GLY A 138 -1.97 -20.34 2.73
CA GLY A 138 -1.82 -21.66 3.35
C GLY A 138 -0.44 -22.26 3.12
N SER A 139 0.07 -22.22 1.88
CA SER A 139 1.37 -22.78 1.54
C SER A 139 2.53 -21.93 2.05
N THR A 140 2.44 -20.61 1.93
CA THR A 140 3.50 -19.68 2.38
C THR A 140 3.74 -19.67 3.88
N GLN A 141 2.79 -20.18 4.69
CA GLN A 141 2.96 -20.31 6.13
C GLN A 141 3.96 -21.42 6.52
N GLU A 142 4.05 -22.49 5.71
CA GLU A 142 4.90 -23.66 5.99
C GLU A 142 6.24 -23.61 5.23
N MET A 143 6.38 -22.68 4.29
CA MET A 143 7.59 -22.48 3.52
C MET A 143 8.73 -21.92 4.38
N ASN A 144 9.97 -22.29 4.03
CA ASN A 144 11.14 -21.60 4.56
C ASN A 144 11.17 -20.13 4.10
N GLY A 145 11.96 -19.29 4.77
CA GLY A 145 11.96 -17.85 4.53
C GLY A 145 12.24 -17.44 3.08
N GLY A 146 13.25 -18.04 2.45
CA GLY A 146 13.63 -17.73 1.06
C GLY A 146 12.56 -18.14 0.06
N HIS A 147 12.12 -19.41 0.08
CA HIS A 147 11.07 -19.89 -0.81
C HIS A 147 9.76 -19.13 -0.64
N ARG A 148 9.44 -18.71 0.58
CA ARG A 148 8.28 -17.87 0.84
C ARG A 148 8.38 -16.52 0.13
N HIS A 149 9.54 -15.86 0.20
CA HIS A 149 9.78 -14.59 -0.50
C HIS A 149 9.68 -14.76 -2.01
N ASP A 150 10.33 -15.78 -2.57
CA ASP A 150 10.30 -16.05 -4.01
C ASP A 150 8.86 -16.33 -4.48
N THR A 151 8.11 -17.17 -3.76
CA THR A 151 6.71 -17.49 -4.10
C THR A 151 5.83 -16.24 -4.11
N LEU A 152 5.96 -15.39 -3.08
CA LEU A 152 5.20 -14.13 -3.03
C LEU A 152 5.64 -13.20 -4.15
N HIS A 153 6.95 -13.05 -4.38
CA HIS A 153 7.48 -12.18 -5.41
C HIS A 153 7.00 -12.58 -6.81
N ASP A 154 7.02 -13.88 -7.12
CA ASP A 154 6.54 -14.44 -8.38
C ASP A 154 5.05 -14.17 -8.62
N ASP A 155 4.21 -14.35 -7.59
CA ASP A 155 2.78 -14.07 -7.69
C ASP A 155 2.49 -12.60 -7.99
N HIS A 156 3.09 -11.69 -7.21
CA HIS A 156 2.87 -10.25 -7.39
C HIS A 156 3.42 -9.76 -8.73
N ASN A 157 4.60 -10.24 -9.15
CA ASN A 157 5.17 -9.88 -10.44
C ASN A 157 4.36 -10.43 -11.60
N THR A 158 3.85 -11.66 -11.49
CA THR A 158 2.94 -12.23 -12.49
C THR A 158 1.66 -11.41 -12.58
N GLY A 159 1.07 -11.00 -11.45
CA GLY A 159 -0.09 -10.13 -11.41
C GLY A 159 0.17 -8.77 -12.06
N ASN A 160 1.28 -8.13 -11.71
CA ASN A 160 1.72 -6.87 -12.31
C ASN A 160 1.97 -7.00 -13.82
N PHE A 161 2.63 -8.06 -14.26
CA PHE A 161 2.92 -8.33 -15.67
C PHE A 161 1.64 -8.51 -16.47
N ARG A 162 0.74 -9.40 -16.04
CA ARG A 162 -0.56 -9.60 -16.69
C ARG A 162 -1.34 -8.30 -16.78
N LYS A 163 -1.36 -7.53 -15.69
CA LYS A 163 -2.03 -6.23 -15.65
C LYS A 163 -1.50 -5.26 -16.71
N ASN A 164 -0.18 -5.22 -16.90
CA ASN A 164 0.47 -4.36 -17.88
C ASN A 164 0.25 -4.83 -19.32
N GLN A 165 0.28 -6.14 -19.58
CA GLN A 165 0.02 -6.70 -20.91
C GLN A 165 -1.44 -6.45 -21.35
N GLU A 166 -2.40 -6.71 -20.46
CA GLU A 166 -3.83 -6.54 -20.73
C GLU A 166 -4.27 -5.07 -20.74
N LEU A 167 -3.40 -4.14 -20.33
CA LEU A 167 -3.73 -2.73 -20.24
C LEU A 167 -4.11 -2.16 -21.62
N CYS A 168 -3.37 -2.52 -22.66
CA CYS A 168 -3.65 -2.05 -24.03
C CYS A 168 -5.05 -2.45 -24.48
N GLU A 169 -5.42 -3.72 -24.32
CA GLU A 169 -6.74 -4.24 -24.68
C GLU A 169 -7.85 -3.60 -23.83
N CYS A 170 -7.64 -3.49 -22.52
CA CYS A 170 -8.59 -2.83 -21.61
C CYS A 170 -8.84 -1.36 -21.99
N LEU A 171 -7.80 -0.64 -22.40
CA LEU A 171 -7.91 0.77 -22.80
C LEU A 171 -8.64 0.91 -24.14
N GLN A 172 -8.38 0.02 -25.10
CA GLN A 172 -9.11 -0.02 -26.37
C GLN A 172 -10.60 -0.28 -26.14
N PHE A 173 -10.94 -1.27 -25.31
CA PHE A 173 -12.32 -1.58 -24.95
C PHE A 173 -13.03 -0.42 -24.23
N LYS A 174 -12.33 0.29 -23.33
CA LYS A 174 -12.92 1.48 -22.68
C LYS A 174 -13.17 2.62 -23.66
N ARG A 175 -12.31 2.80 -24.67
CA ARG A 175 -12.47 3.82 -25.72
C ARG A 175 -13.61 3.49 -26.69
N SER A 176 -13.90 2.22 -26.94
CA SER A 176 -14.93 1.81 -27.89
C SER A 176 -16.35 1.84 -27.32
N ARG A 177 -16.53 2.09 -26.01
CA ARG A 177 -17.86 2.26 -25.42
C ARG A 177 -18.44 3.63 -25.80
N PRO A 178 -19.64 3.69 -26.39
CA PRO A 178 -20.35 4.96 -26.55
C PRO A 178 -20.64 5.53 -25.16
N GLY A 179 -20.32 6.82 -24.99
CA GLY A 179 -20.50 7.58 -23.74
C GLY A 179 -21.96 7.90 -23.44
#